data_AF-A0AAW3X4Y7-F1
#
_entry.id   AF-A0AAW3X4Y7-F1
#
_cell.length_a   1.000
_cell.length_b   1.000
_cell.length_c   1.000
_cell.angle_alpha   90.00
_cell.angle_beta   90.00
_cell.angle_gamma   90.00
#
_symmetry.space_group_name_H-M   'P 1'
#
loop_
_entity.id
_entity.type
_entity.pdbx_description
1 polymer ?
#
loop_
_entity_poly.entity_id
_entity_poly.type
_entity_poly.pdbx_seq_one_letter_code
_entity_poly.pdbx_strand_id
1 'polypeptide(L)'
;MANSLPFNAVAVDGEYDRVYKAEDWAWYFATFIANGIFPKPSDGLQVVAYSGMEIRVNAGYAFINGYAFRNPATLSVTLDTAEGALNRVDRVVVRWDLPQRDMYIAVLKGTPSAKPTATAVTRTTEIWELALADIYVGKGVTRIQTQNITDQRFNSAVCGIVTGTVEEIDASVLTKQFTDFFNTYSAAVLDEFSAYKQSMEKYLTEIAGVYDSYVSKTEGLFAQYESQFNERYSSFESTLDNWDKELLSAYTEFMAKIKLFQSDAENEFNTWFESIKDKLGEDIAGSLQLQIEELAAAMQEVKKQAEAGTKETKEAIAALDERLKRVENGWGIDYKHDAVLGLCYMGAAYMSQHYERTVETAVLGATYVGNSYLANTF
;
A
#
# COMPACT_ATOMS: atom_id res chain seq x y z
N MET A 1 -0.73 83.35 -2.36
CA MET A 1 0.19 83.13 -3.48
C MET A 1 0.36 81.64 -3.64
N ALA A 2 0.39 81.12 -4.87
CA ALA A 2 0.77 79.73 -5.10
C ALA A 2 2.26 79.56 -4.76
N ASN A 3 2.62 78.45 -4.09
CA ASN A 3 4.03 78.13 -3.83
C ASN A 3 4.68 77.71 -5.16
N SER A 4 5.72 78.43 -5.58
CA SER A 4 6.41 78.22 -6.85
C SER A 4 7.92 78.01 -6.60
N LEU A 5 8.45 76.87 -7.05
CA LEU A 5 9.86 76.50 -6.89
C LEU A 5 10.36 75.55 -8.00
N PRO A 6 11.67 75.58 -8.33
CA PRO A 6 12.68 76.54 -7.86
C PRO A 6 12.77 77.80 -8.73
N PHE A 7 13.02 78.96 -8.09
CA PHE A 7 13.28 80.25 -8.74
C PHE A 7 14.41 80.99 -8.00
N ASN A 8 15.20 81.79 -8.71
CA ASN A 8 16.27 82.58 -8.10
C ASN A 8 15.71 83.62 -7.12
N ALA A 9 16.41 83.82 -6.01
CA ALA A 9 16.14 84.91 -5.09
C ALA A 9 16.60 86.24 -5.69
N VAL A 10 15.81 87.30 -5.50
CA VAL A 10 16.13 88.67 -5.92
C VAL A 10 16.33 89.51 -4.67
N ALA A 11 17.43 90.26 -4.62
CA ALA A 11 17.71 91.20 -3.54
C ALA A 11 16.81 92.44 -3.69
N VAL A 12 16.01 92.73 -2.66
CA VAL A 12 15.16 93.92 -2.56
C VAL A 12 15.49 94.58 -1.23
N ASP A 13 16.00 95.82 -1.28
CA ASP A 13 16.34 96.62 -0.09
C ASP A 13 17.31 95.93 0.90
N GLY A 14 18.22 95.10 0.39
CA GLY A 14 19.25 94.41 1.20
C GLY A 14 18.84 93.04 1.75
N GLU A 15 17.59 92.63 1.55
CA GLU A 15 17.08 91.30 1.92
C GLU A 15 16.67 90.51 0.68
N TYR A 16 16.73 89.18 0.76
CA TYR A 16 16.27 88.32 -0.34
C TYR A 16 14.76 88.09 -0.26
N ASP A 17 14.07 88.22 -1.39
CA ASP A 17 12.61 88.11 -1.49
C ASP A 17 12.06 86.70 -1.18
N ARG A 18 12.92 85.68 -1.15
CA ARG A 18 12.54 84.28 -0.89
C ARG A 18 13.66 83.49 -0.21
N VAL A 19 13.23 82.58 0.66
CA VAL A 19 14.08 81.58 1.32
C VAL A 19 13.35 80.25 1.25
N TYR A 20 14.05 79.19 0.83
CA TYR A 20 13.48 77.84 0.77
C TYR A 20 13.78 77.08 2.05
N LYS A 21 12.77 76.41 2.60
CA LYS A 21 12.91 75.51 3.75
C LYS A 21 13.12 74.08 3.27
N ALA A 22 13.55 73.21 4.18
CA ALA A 22 13.69 71.79 3.90
C ALA A 22 12.33 71.16 3.51
N GLU A 23 11.24 71.65 4.10
CA GLU A 23 9.88 71.18 3.81
C GLU A 23 9.43 71.53 2.38
N ASP A 24 9.87 72.67 1.83
CA ASP A 24 9.55 73.06 0.44
C ASP A 24 10.17 72.09 -0.56
N TRP A 25 11.43 71.70 -0.31
CA TRP A 25 12.13 70.71 -1.12
C TRP A 25 11.56 69.30 -0.93
N ALA A 26 11.27 68.91 0.31
CA ALA A 26 10.65 67.62 0.58
C ALA A 26 9.30 67.49 -0.13
N TRP A 27 8.44 68.51 -0.04
CA TRP A 27 7.19 68.57 -0.79
C TRP A 27 7.41 68.40 -2.29
N TYR A 28 8.35 69.14 -2.87
CA TYR A 28 8.68 69.04 -4.29
C TYR A 28 9.11 67.63 -4.68
N PHE A 29 10.05 67.01 -3.96
CA PHE A 29 10.50 65.65 -4.27
C PHE A 29 9.40 64.59 -4.07
N ALA A 30 8.53 64.77 -3.07
CA ALA A 30 7.41 63.87 -2.83
C ALA A 30 6.38 63.85 -3.98
N THR A 31 6.40 64.84 -4.90
CA THR A 31 5.52 64.84 -6.07
C THR A 31 5.93 63.82 -7.14
N PHE A 32 7.18 63.35 -7.15
CA PHE A 32 7.68 62.42 -8.17
C PHE A 32 8.52 61.25 -7.62
N ILE A 33 8.76 61.18 -6.30
CA ILE A 33 9.44 60.06 -5.64
C ILE A 33 8.53 59.48 -4.56
N ALA A 34 8.05 58.25 -4.76
CA ALA A 34 7.22 57.55 -3.78
C ALA A 34 8.02 57.09 -2.55
N ASN A 35 7.29 56.85 -1.45
CA ASN A 35 7.88 56.27 -0.24
C ASN A 35 8.36 54.84 -0.50
N GLY A 36 9.57 54.50 -0.07
CA GLY A 36 10.11 53.15 -0.22
C GLY A 36 11.62 53.07 -0.03
N ILE A 37 12.18 51.89 -0.25
CA ILE A 37 13.62 51.66 -0.36
C ILE A 37 14.06 51.72 -1.82
N PHE A 38 15.28 52.19 -2.07
CA PHE A 38 15.85 52.19 -3.41
C PHE A 38 16.30 50.77 -3.78
N PRO A 39 15.94 50.24 -4.96
CA PRO A 39 16.24 48.85 -5.34
C PRO A 39 17.68 48.67 -5.85
N LYS A 40 18.52 49.71 -5.80
CA LYS A 40 19.91 49.70 -6.27
C LYS A 40 20.87 50.10 -5.13
N PRO A 41 21.79 49.22 -4.72
CA PRO A 41 21.90 47.81 -5.09
C PRO A 41 20.69 46.99 -4.57
N SER A 42 20.47 45.78 -5.09
CA SER A 42 19.28 44.95 -4.76
C SER A 42 19.25 44.50 -3.29
N ASP A 43 20.41 44.44 -2.65
CA ASP A 43 20.58 44.18 -1.21
C ASP A 43 20.59 45.48 -0.38
N GLY A 44 20.21 46.61 -0.98
CA GLY A 44 20.11 47.90 -0.32
C GLY A 44 19.20 47.85 0.90
N LEU A 45 19.74 48.23 2.07
CA LEU A 45 19.05 48.16 3.36
C LEU A 45 18.54 46.76 3.73
N GLN A 46 19.07 45.69 3.13
CA GLN A 46 18.73 44.33 3.52
C GLN A 46 19.17 44.05 4.96
N VAL A 47 18.29 43.41 5.72
CA VAL A 47 18.59 42.91 7.06
C VAL A 47 19.11 41.48 6.97
N VAL A 48 20.30 41.22 7.51
CA VAL A 48 20.94 39.91 7.50
C VAL A 48 21.36 39.48 8.91
N ALA A 49 21.30 38.18 9.18
CA ALA A 49 21.78 37.63 10.44
C ALA A 49 23.30 37.76 10.54
N TYR A 50 23.82 37.99 11.75
CA TYR A 50 25.26 38.08 11.97
C TYR A 50 25.74 37.14 13.09
N SER A 51 25.80 37.61 14.34
CA SER A 51 26.38 36.87 15.45
C SER A 51 25.60 37.09 16.73
N GLY A 52 25.24 36.00 17.41
CA GLY A 52 24.37 36.07 18.59
C GLY A 52 23.07 36.80 18.26
N MET A 53 22.70 37.77 19.10
CA MET A 53 21.52 38.62 18.94
C MET A 53 21.78 39.85 18.05
N GLU A 54 22.94 39.94 17.39
CA GLU A 54 23.25 41.01 16.46
C GLU A 54 22.85 40.64 15.03
N ILE A 55 22.15 41.57 14.38
CA ILE A 55 21.86 41.58 12.94
C ILE A 55 22.62 42.73 12.27
N ARG A 56 22.69 42.70 10.95
CA ARG A 56 23.29 43.75 10.13
C ARG A 56 22.30 44.28 9.12
N VAL A 57 22.33 45.59 8.88
CA VAL A 57 21.58 46.26 7.82
C VAL A 57 22.57 46.77 6.79
N ASN A 58 22.47 46.28 5.57
CA ASN A 58 23.39 46.64 4.49
C ASN A 58 23.30 48.13 4.13
N ALA A 59 24.35 48.64 3.47
CA ALA A 59 24.34 49.98 2.92
C ALA A 59 23.18 50.15 1.93
N GLY A 60 22.59 51.33 1.84
CA GLY A 60 21.46 51.56 0.94
C GLY A 60 20.76 52.88 1.20
N TYR A 61 19.64 53.08 0.51
CA TYR A 61 18.90 54.34 0.54
C TYR A 61 17.41 54.07 0.73
N ALA A 62 16.74 54.99 1.40
CA ALA A 62 15.28 55.03 1.49
C ALA A 62 14.78 56.44 1.22
N PHE A 63 13.52 56.54 0.83
CA PHE A 63 12.83 57.80 0.62
C PHE A 63 11.52 57.79 1.37
N ILE A 64 11.27 58.82 2.18
CA ILE A 64 10.06 58.94 3.00
C ILE A 64 9.60 60.39 2.97
N ASN A 65 8.40 60.64 2.44
CA ASN A 65 7.71 61.93 2.42
C ASN A 65 8.56 63.09 1.89
N GLY A 66 9.41 62.85 0.88
CA GLY A 66 10.30 63.89 0.34
C GLY A 66 11.70 63.91 0.94
N TYR A 67 11.96 63.12 1.98
CA TYR A 67 13.24 63.06 2.68
C TYR A 67 14.02 61.81 2.28
N ALA A 68 15.32 62.00 2.02
CA ALA A 68 16.23 60.92 1.66
C ALA A 68 17.01 60.42 2.88
N PHE A 69 17.01 59.11 3.06
CA PHE A 69 17.86 58.40 4.00
C PHE A 69 18.98 57.69 3.26
N ARG A 70 20.19 57.73 3.82
CA ARG A 70 21.37 57.01 3.33
C ARG A 70 22.03 56.28 4.48
N ASN A 71 22.09 54.95 4.37
CA ASN A 71 22.99 54.14 5.18
C ASN A 71 24.28 53.90 4.39
N PRO A 72 25.40 54.57 4.72
CA PRO A 72 26.61 54.56 3.88
C PRO A 72 27.41 53.26 3.95
N ALA A 73 27.24 52.48 5.02
CA ALA A 73 27.94 51.23 5.27
C ALA A 73 27.02 50.25 5.98
N THR A 74 27.46 48.99 6.13
CA THR A 74 26.69 48.01 6.89
C THR A 74 26.62 48.42 8.37
N LEU A 75 25.41 48.52 8.91
CA LEU A 75 25.14 48.92 10.28
C LEU A 75 24.82 47.69 11.13
N SER A 76 25.56 47.46 12.21
CA SER A 76 25.23 46.44 13.21
C SER A 76 24.12 46.94 14.13
N VAL A 77 23.11 46.11 14.35
CA VAL A 77 21.98 46.38 15.24
C VAL A 77 21.86 45.21 16.20
N THR A 78 22.03 45.49 17.50
CA THR A 78 21.86 44.47 18.54
C THR A 78 20.40 44.43 18.98
N LEU A 79 19.79 43.24 18.91
CA LEU A 79 18.45 43.01 19.44
C LEU A 79 18.50 42.75 20.94
N ASP A 80 17.44 43.15 21.62
CA ASP A 80 17.24 42.79 23.02
C ASP A 80 17.27 41.26 23.21
N THR A 81 17.76 40.82 24.37
CA THR A 81 17.80 39.39 24.70
C THR A 81 16.40 38.77 24.61
N ALA A 82 16.34 37.51 24.17
CA ALA A 82 15.10 36.76 24.12
C ALA A 82 14.54 36.57 25.53
N GLU A 83 13.22 36.55 25.65
CA GLU A 83 12.56 36.21 26.91
C GLU A 83 12.55 34.69 27.11
N GLY A 84 12.59 34.24 28.36
CA GLY A 84 12.64 32.79 28.66
C GLY A 84 11.33 32.05 28.42
N ALA A 85 10.19 32.75 28.41
CA ALA A 85 8.86 32.12 28.46
C ALA A 85 8.10 32.15 27.12
N LEU A 86 8.18 33.26 26.37
CA LEU A 86 7.34 33.52 25.20
C LEU A 86 8.17 33.97 23.99
N ASN A 87 7.60 33.82 22.80
CA ASN A 87 8.20 34.26 21.55
C ASN A 87 7.78 35.71 21.25
N ARG A 88 8.53 36.43 20.42
CA ARG A 88 8.14 37.74 19.89
C ARG A 88 8.64 37.93 18.47
N VAL A 89 8.11 38.94 17.77
CA VAL A 89 8.60 39.36 16.45
C VAL A 89 9.00 40.82 16.54
N ASP A 90 10.30 41.08 16.47
CA ASP A 90 10.86 42.43 16.43
C ASP A 90 10.90 42.89 14.97
N ARG A 91 10.65 44.17 14.70
CA ARG A 91 10.63 44.72 13.33
C ARG A 91 11.70 45.79 13.16
N VAL A 92 12.54 45.63 12.15
CA VAL A 92 13.55 46.64 11.79
C VAL A 92 12.93 47.61 10.80
N VAL A 93 13.03 48.91 11.07
CA VAL A 93 12.46 49.97 10.23
C VAL A 93 13.49 51.02 9.88
N VAL A 94 13.30 51.72 8.76
CA VAL A 94 13.80 53.09 8.60
C VAL A 94 12.72 54.02 9.12
N ARG A 95 13.05 54.85 10.10
CA ARG A 95 12.16 55.84 10.69
C ARG A 95 12.55 57.23 10.22
N TRP A 96 11.59 57.96 9.66
CA TRP A 96 11.63 59.41 9.53
C TRP A 96 11.00 60.02 10.77
N ASP A 97 11.77 60.86 11.48
CA ASP A 97 11.40 61.48 12.75
C ASP A 97 11.56 63.00 12.61
N LEU A 98 10.44 63.68 12.31
CA LEU A 98 10.44 65.11 12.04
C LEU A 98 10.81 65.94 13.29
N PRO A 99 10.32 65.64 14.51
CA PRO A 99 10.76 66.32 15.73
C PRO A 99 12.26 66.19 16.00
N GLN A 100 12.85 65.01 15.78
CA GLN A 100 14.30 64.81 15.92
C GLN A 100 15.09 65.36 14.73
N ARG A 101 14.42 65.70 13.62
CA ARG A 101 15.01 66.13 12.35
C ARG A 101 16.02 65.11 11.82
N ASP A 102 15.69 63.82 11.94
CA ASP A 102 16.60 62.74 11.58
C ASP A 102 15.86 61.58 10.91
N MET A 103 16.63 60.79 10.15
CA MET A 103 16.20 59.50 9.61
C MET A 103 17.18 58.44 10.04
N TYR A 104 16.69 57.41 10.73
CA TYR A 104 17.56 56.38 11.31
C TYR A 104 16.92 55.00 11.26
N ILE A 105 17.75 53.96 11.38
CA ILE A 105 17.30 52.58 11.51
C ILE A 105 16.90 52.34 12.98
N ALA A 106 15.71 51.81 13.19
CA ALA A 106 15.18 51.51 14.52
C ALA A 106 14.64 50.08 14.59
N VAL A 107 14.58 49.54 15.81
CA VAL A 107 13.93 48.25 16.09
C VAL A 107 12.66 48.50 16.87
N LEU A 108 11.52 48.13 16.29
CA LEU A 108 10.25 48.04 16.97
C LEU A 108 10.18 46.67 17.67
N LYS A 109 10.43 46.66 18.97
CA LYS A 109 10.33 45.42 19.76
C LYS A 109 8.90 44.87 19.74
N GLY A 110 8.76 43.58 19.49
CA GLY A 110 7.49 42.88 19.53
C GLY A 110 7.02 42.61 20.95
N THR A 111 5.71 42.52 21.14
CA THR A 111 5.13 42.06 22.41
C THR A 111 5.23 40.53 22.50
N PRO A 112 5.77 39.98 23.61
CA PRO A 112 5.84 38.54 23.83
C PRO A 112 4.46 37.87 23.82
N SER A 113 4.32 36.79 23.06
CA SER A 113 3.05 36.07 22.87
C SER A 113 3.29 34.63 22.44
N ALA A 114 2.31 33.76 22.71
CA ALA A 114 2.29 32.40 22.15
C ALA A 114 2.09 32.40 20.62
N LYS A 115 1.45 33.44 20.08
CA LYS A 115 1.28 33.72 18.65
C LYS A 115 1.82 35.12 18.37
N PRO A 116 3.15 35.30 18.26
CA PRO A 116 3.74 36.62 18.14
C PRO A 116 3.43 37.23 16.77
N THR A 117 3.18 38.53 16.77
CA THR A 117 2.94 39.34 15.57
C THR A 117 3.89 40.52 15.57
N ALA A 118 4.36 40.92 14.39
CA ALA A 118 5.21 42.10 14.26
C ALA A 118 4.46 43.37 14.69
N THR A 119 5.15 44.26 15.40
CA THR A 119 4.62 45.57 15.77
C THR A 119 4.26 46.38 14.53
N ALA A 120 3.09 47.02 14.54
CA ALA A 120 2.63 47.85 13.43
C ALA A 120 3.59 49.04 13.21
N VAL A 121 3.81 49.40 11.94
CA VAL A 121 4.59 50.60 11.60
C VAL A 121 3.81 51.87 11.96
N THR A 122 4.52 52.86 12.45
CA THR A 122 4.00 54.20 12.74
C THR A 122 3.96 55.03 11.47
N ARG A 123 2.79 55.59 11.17
CA ARG A 123 2.55 56.46 10.00
C ARG A 123 1.70 57.65 10.42
N THR A 124 2.36 58.68 10.93
CA THR A 124 1.77 59.95 11.35
C THR A 124 2.42 61.11 10.59
N THR A 125 2.01 62.34 10.88
CA THR A 125 2.60 63.56 10.32
C THR A 125 4.00 63.87 10.86
N GLU A 126 4.37 63.24 11.98
CA GLU A 126 5.64 63.50 12.67
C GLU A 126 6.61 62.30 12.59
N ILE A 127 6.06 61.08 12.52
CA ILE A 127 6.83 59.85 12.43
C ILE A 127 6.30 59.01 11.29
N TRP A 128 7.19 58.57 10.40
CA TRP A 128 6.84 57.63 9.33
C TRP A 128 7.87 56.53 9.21
N GLU A 129 7.41 55.29 9.12
CA GLU A 129 8.27 54.11 9.13
C GLU A 129 8.06 53.23 7.89
N LEU A 130 9.19 52.70 7.40
CA LEU A 130 9.24 51.66 6.38
C LEU A 130 9.84 50.38 6.98
N ALA A 131 9.10 49.28 6.94
CA ALA A 131 9.56 48.00 7.48
C ALA A 131 10.59 47.32 6.57
N LEU A 132 11.83 47.17 7.04
CA LEU A 132 12.88 46.47 6.33
C LEU A 132 12.76 44.95 6.49
N ALA A 133 12.57 44.47 7.72
CA ALA A 133 12.40 43.05 7.99
C ALA A 133 11.68 42.79 9.33
N ASP A 134 11.04 41.63 9.41
CA ASP A 134 10.50 41.06 10.64
C ASP A 134 11.44 39.97 11.16
N ILE A 135 11.78 40.01 12.44
CA ILE A 135 12.73 39.12 13.09
C ILE A 135 12.00 38.30 14.13
N TYR A 136 11.88 37.00 13.89
CA TYR A 136 11.34 36.05 14.85
C TYR A 136 12.35 35.77 15.96
N VAL A 137 12.04 36.22 17.17
CA VAL A 137 12.83 35.95 18.37
C VAL A 137 12.11 34.87 19.19
N GLY A 138 12.59 33.64 19.06
CA GLY A 138 12.06 32.51 19.82
C GLY A 138 12.37 32.62 21.31
N LYS A 139 11.58 31.97 22.17
CA LYS A 139 11.86 31.92 23.60
C LYS A 139 13.25 31.35 23.88
N GLY A 140 14.01 32.02 24.74
CA GLY A 140 15.35 31.60 25.18
C GLY A 140 16.43 31.54 24.09
N VAL A 141 16.18 32.06 22.89
CA VAL A 141 17.22 32.04 21.83
C VAL A 141 18.36 32.99 22.19
N THR A 142 19.58 32.52 21.91
CA THR A 142 20.81 33.31 22.09
C THR A 142 21.42 33.75 20.76
N ARG A 143 20.83 33.32 19.64
CA ARG A 143 21.24 33.73 18.30
C ARG A 143 20.07 33.85 17.32
N ILE A 144 20.18 34.79 16.39
CA ILE A 144 19.32 34.92 15.23
C ILE A 144 20.00 34.30 14.00
N GLN A 145 19.23 33.53 13.24
CA GLN A 145 19.65 32.93 11.98
C GLN A 145 18.87 33.54 10.81
N THR A 146 19.36 33.38 9.57
CA THR A 146 18.71 33.91 8.37
C THR A 146 17.24 33.47 8.25
N GLN A 147 16.92 32.24 8.62
CA GLN A 147 15.54 31.70 8.63
C GLN A 147 14.59 32.43 9.60
N ASN A 148 15.12 33.18 10.57
CA ASN A 148 14.32 33.95 11.51
C ASN A 148 14.00 35.36 10.97
N ILE A 149 14.55 35.74 9.83
CA ILE A 149 14.40 37.07 9.24
C ILE A 149 13.51 36.97 8.01
N THR A 150 12.37 37.65 8.05
CA THR A 150 11.45 37.79 6.92
C THR A 150 11.64 39.18 6.32
N ASP A 151 12.13 39.25 5.09
CA ASP A 151 12.34 40.52 4.37
C ASP A 151 10.98 41.16 4.03
N GLN A 152 10.81 42.45 4.39
CA GLN A 152 9.60 43.22 4.16
C GLN A 152 9.80 44.35 3.14
N ARG A 153 11.00 44.52 2.58
CA ARG A 153 11.34 45.63 1.66
C ARG A 153 10.43 45.69 0.43
N PHE A 154 10.05 44.53 -0.10
CA PHE A 154 9.16 44.40 -1.25
C PHE A 154 7.65 44.37 -0.90
N ASN A 155 7.30 44.47 0.38
CA ASN A 155 5.91 44.50 0.81
C ASN A 155 5.37 45.94 0.77
N SER A 156 4.55 46.27 -0.24
CA SER A 156 3.98 47.61 -0.43
C SER A 156 3.05 48.08 0.69
N ALA A 157 2.55 47.17 1.55
CA ALA A 157 1.70 47.57 2.67
C ALA A 157 2.49 48.24 3.80
N VAL A 158 3.72 47.79 4.06
CA VAL A 158 4.55 48.22 5.21
C VAL A 158 5.88 48.88 4.82
N CYS A 159 6.34 48.64 3.60
CA CYS A 159 7.48 49.27 2.95
C CYS A 159 7.11 49.59 1.49
N GLY A 160 7.80 48.97 0.53
CA GLY A 160 7.69 49.28 -0.89
C GLY A 160 9.03 49.70 -1.48
N ILE A 161 9.10 49.63 -2.80
CA ILE A 161 10.23 50.13 -3.59
C ILE A 161 9.90 51.55 -4.03
N VAL A 162 10.89 52.45 -4.01
CA VAL A 162 10.74 53.79 -4.58
C VAL A 162 10.37 53.69 -6.05
N THR A 163 9.15 54.10 -6.41
CA THR A 163 8.70 54.26 -7.80
C THR A 163 8.68 55.75 -8.14
N GLY A 164 9.70 56.22 -8.86
CA GLY A 164 9.67 57.54 -9.51
C GLY A 164 9.43 57.41 -11.01
N THR A 165 9.22 58.52 -11.71
CA THR A 165 9.20 58.61 -13.19
C THR A 165 10.59 58.37 -13.79
N VAL A 166 11.19 57.22 -13.48
CA VAL A 166 12.46 56.76 -14.02
C VAL A 166 12.20 55.43 -14.68
N GLU A 167 12.16 55.43 -16.01
CA GLU A 167 12.46 54.26 -16.83
C GLU A 167 13.85 53.78 -16.44
N GLU A 168 13.91 52.70 -15.66
CA GLU A 168 14.95 51.66 -15.63
C GLU A 168 14.97 51.03 -14.23
N ILE A 169 14.01 50.13 -14.00
CA ILE A 169 14.33 48.93 -13.24
C ILE A 169 15.03 48.02 -14.27
N ASP A 170 16.35 48.12 -14.43
CA ASP A 170 17.11 47.08 -15.13
C ASP A 170 17.15 45.82 -14.25
N ALA A 171 16.00 45.16 -14.18
CA ALA A 171 15.88 43.81 -13.68
C ALA A 171 16.18 42.80 -14.78
N SER A 172 16.66 43.18 -15.98
CA SER A 172 16.83 42.23 -17.09
C SER A 172 17.84 41.14 -16.74
N VAL A 173 18.94 41.49 -16.05
CA VAL A 173 19.94 40.52 -15.59
C VAL A 173 19.41 39.67 -14.43
N LEU A 174 18.71 40.27 -13.48
CA LEU A 174 18.17 39.59 -12.29
C LEU A 174 17.01 38.66 -12.65
N THR A 175 16.08 39.11 -13.50
CA THR A 175 15.01 38.28 -14.08
C THR A 175 15.57 37.23 -15.02
N LYS A 176 16.60 37.51 -15.82
CA LYS A 176 17.24 36.49 -16.66
C LYS A 176 17.96 35.43 -15.82
N GLN A 177 18.73 35.82 -14.80
CA GLN A 177 19.38 34.86 -13.89
C GLN A 177 18.36 34.04 -13.10
N PHE A 178 17.28 34.66 -12.61
CA PHE A 178 16.22 33.96 -11.90
C PHE A 178 15.40 33.05 -12.82
N THR A 179 15.11 33.49 -14.05
CA THR A 179 14.40 32.69 -15.06
C THR A 179 15.27 31.54 -15.56
N ASP A 180 16.56 31.77 -15.83
CA ASP A 180 17.51 30.73 -16.24
C ASP A 180 17.67 29.71 -15.11
N PHE A 181 17.88 30.16 -13.86
CA PHE A 181 17.93 29.28 -12.69
C PHE A 181 16.63 28.49 -12.50
N PHE A 182 15.48 29.15 -12.58
CA PHE A 182 14.18 28.51 -12.43
C PHE A 182 13.92 27.50 -13.55
N ASN A 183 14.27 27.81 -14.80
CA ASN A 183 14.10 26.90 -15.93
C ASN A 183 15.06 25.71 -15.84
N THR A 184 16.32 25.92 -15.48
CA THR A 184 17.29 24.83 -15.27
C THR A 184 16.88 23.93 -14.12
N TYR A 185 16.50 24.51 -12.98
CA TYR A 185 16.05 23.76 -11.82
C TYR A 185 14.74 23.02 -12.11
N SER A 186 13.76 23.68 -12.74
CA SER A 186 12.49 23.07 -13.13
C SER A 186 12.70 21.90 -14.10
N ALA A 187 13.57 22.06 -15.10
CA ALA A 187 13.92 20.98 -16.04
C ALA A 187 14.59 19.81 -15.33
N ALA A 188 15.56 20.06 -14.43
CA ALA A 188 16.22 19.01 -13.66
C ALA A 188 15.23 18.25 -12.75
N VAL A 189 14.33 18.96 -12.07
CA VAL A 189 13.28 18.34 -11.25
C VAL A 189 12.30 17.53 -12.10
N LEU A 190 11.93 18.04 -13.29
CA LEU A 190 11.07 17.32 -14.25
C LEU A 190 11.73 16.05 -14.79
N ASP A 191 13.03 16.09 -15.08
CA ASP A 191 13.81 14.94 -15.55
C ASP A 191 13.94 13.88 -14.45
N GLU A 192 14.29 14.29 -13.21
CA GLU A 192 14.35 13.39 -12.06
C GLU A 192 12.98 12.77 -11.75
N PHE A 193 11.92 13.57 -11.76
CA PHE A 193 10.55 13.08 -11.54
C PHE A 193 10.11 12.13 -12.66
N SER A 194 10.48 12.41 -13.91
CA SER A 194 10.18 11.53 -15.05
C SER A 194 10.92 10.20 -14.95
N ALA A 195 12.20 10.21 -14.55
CA ALA A 195 12.98 9.01 -14.31
C ALA A 195 12.41 8.19 -13.14
N TYR A 196 12.03 8.85 -12.04
CA TYR A 196 11.35 8.21 -10.92
C TYR A 196 10.02 7.57 -11.34
N LYS A 197 9.19 8.30 -12.11
CA LYS A 197 7.91 7.79 -12.63
C LYS A 197 8.10 6.56 -13.52
N GLN A 198 9.05 6.59 -14.44
CA GLN A 198 9.38 5.43 -15.29
C GLN A 198 9.85 4.23 -14.46
N SER A 199 10.68 4.46 -13.43
CA SER A 199 11.10 3.39 -12.52
C SER A 199 9.89 2.78 -11.79
N MET A 200 8.97 3.62 -11.30
CA MET A 200 7.76 3.15 -10.62
C MET A 200 6.83 2.37 -11.56
N GLU A 201 6.62 2.84 -12.79
CA GLU A 201 5.84 2.13 -13.81
C GLU A 201 6.46 0.77 -14.13
N LYS A 202 7.79 0.70 -14.26
CA LYS A 202 8.51 -0.57 -14.44
C LYS A 202 8.31 -1.53 -13.26
N TYR A 203 8.44 -1.06 -12.02
CA TYR A 203 8.18 -1.87 -10.83
C TYR A 203 6.74 -2.43 -10.81
N LEU A 204 5.74 -1.63 -11.19
CA LEU A 204 4.35 -2.07 -11.28
C LEU A 204 4.15 -3.14 -12.36
N THR A 205 4.76 -2.98 -13.53
CA THR A 205 4.71 -3.99 -14.61
C THR A 205 5.37 -5.30 -14.19
N GLU A 206 6.52 -5.24 -13.52
CA GLU A 206 7.22 -6.43 -13.02
C GLU A 206 6.36 -7.18 -11.99
N ILE A 207 5.77 -6.48 -11.02
CA ILE A 207 4.89 -7.08 -10.00
C ILE A 207 3.66 -7.73 -10.66
N ALA A 208 3.03 -7.06 -11.62
CA ALA A 208 1.90 -7.62 -12.36
C ALA A 208 2.29 -8.92 -13.09
N GLY A 209 3.45 -8.94 -13.75
CA GLY A 209 3.97 -10.14 -14.40
C GLY A 209 4.26 -11.30 -13.44
N VAL A 210 4.77 -11.02 -12.24
CA VAL A 210 4.97 -12.04 -11.20
C VAL A 210 3.62 -12.61 -10.73
N TYR A 211 2.63 -11.75 -10.50
CA TYR A 211 1.29 -12.17 -10.09
C TYR A 211 0.63 -13.06 -11.15
N ASP A 212 0.65 -12.65 -12.42
CA ASP A 212 0.09 -13.43 -13.53
C ASP A 212 0.78 -14.79 -13.67
N SER A 213 2.11 -14.84 -13.50
CA SER A 213 2.86 -16.10 -13.49
C SER A 213 2.44 -17.03 -12.35
N TYR A 214 2.22 -16.48 -11.16
CA TYR A 214 1.76 -17.26 -10.01
C TYR A 214 0.35 -17.81 -10.21
N VAL A 215 -0.58 -16.98 -10.72
CA VAL A 215 -1.95 -17.40 -11.06
C VAL A 215 -1.91 -18.51 -12.10
N SER A 216 -1.19 -18.33 -13.21
CA SER A 216 -1.10 -19.32 -14.28
C SER A 216 -0.53 -20.67 -13.81
N LYS A 217 0.51 -20.65 -12.97
CA LYS A 217 1.06 -21.88 -12.36
C LYS A 217 0.05 -22.57 -11.47
N THR A 218 -0.69 -21.79 -10.67
CA THR A 218 -1.69 -22.31 -9.74
C THR A 218 -2.86 -22.94 -10.49
N GLU A 219 -3.40 -22.25 -11.50
CA GLU A 219 -4.46 -22.78 -12.37
C GLU A 219 -4.01 -24.04 -13.12
N GLY A 220 -2.77 -24.06 -13.62
CA GLY A 220 -2.19 -25.25 -14.27
C GLY A 220 -2.09 -26.45 -13.33
N LEU A 221 -1.68 -26.24 -12.07
CA LEU A 221 -1.66 -27.29 -11.04
C LEU A 221 -3.07 -27.80 -10.72
N PHE A 222 -4.04 -26.90 -10.55
CA PHE A 222 -5.43 -27.29 -10.29
C PHE A 222 -6.01 -28.13 -11.44
N ALA A 223 -5.79 -27.71 -12.70
CA ALA A 223 -6.23 -28.46 -13.87
C ALA A 223 -5.60 -29.87 -13.95
N GLN A 224 -4.30 -29.99 -13.61
CA GLN A 224 -3.64 -31.29 -13.53
C GLN A 224 -4.24 -32.19 -12.46
N TYR A 225 -4.48 -31.67 -11.26
CA TYR A 225 -5.12 -32.42 -10.17
C TYR A 225 -6.53 -32.85 -10.53
N GLU A 226 -7.32 -31.97 -11.15
CA GLU A 226 -8.67 -32.29 -11.61
C GLU A 226 -8.66 -33.41 -12.66
N SER A 227 -7.75 -33.35 -13.63
CA SER A 227 -7.60 -34.41 -14.64
C SER A 227 -7.24 -35.75 -14.00
N GLN A 228 -6.24 -35.78 -13.12
CA GLN A 228 -5.81 -37.01 -12.44
C GLN A 228 -6.92 -37.58 -11.54
N PHE A 229 -7.67 -36.72 -10.86
CA PHE A 229 -8.79 -37.14 -10.03
C PHE A 229 -9.89 -37.77 -10.89
N ASN A 230 -10.27 -37.12 -11.99
CA ASN A 230 -11.29 -37.64 -12.90
C ASN A 230 -10.87 -38.97 -13.52
N GLU A 231 -9.62 -39.11 -13.95
CA GLU A 231 -9.09 -40.38 -14.47
C GLU A 231 -9.15 -41.50 -13.43
N ARG A 232 -8.72 -41.24 -12.19
CA ARG A 232 -8.80 -42.22 -11.09
C ARG A 232 -10.24 -42.58 -10.75
N TYR A 233 -11.13 -41.59 -10.68
CA TYR A 233 -12.54 -41.80 -10.39
C TYR A 233 -13.20 -42.68 -11.45
N SER A 234 -13.00 -42.37 -12.73
CA SER A 234 -13.52 -43.20 -13.83
C SER A 234 -12.93 -44.61 -13.83
N SER A 235 -11.64 -44.77 -13.50
CA SER A 235 -11.03 -46.09 -13.38
C SER A 235 -11.61 -46.89 -12.21
N PHE A 236 -11.90 -46.23 -11.09
CA PHE A 236 -12.53 -46.85 -9.92
C PHE A 236 -13.95 -47.30 -10.23
N GLU A 237 -14.76 -46.42 -10.83
CA GLU A 237 -16.13 -46.72 -11.26
C GLU A 237 -16.15 -47.92 -12.22
N SER A 238 -15.27 -47.93 -13.23
CA SER A 238 -15.16 -49.08 -14.15
C SER A 238 -14.75 -50.38 -13.45
N THR A 239 -13.96 -50.29 -12.38
CA THR A 239 -13.55 -51.47 -11.60
C THR A 239 -14.74 -52.03 -10.82
N LEU A 240 -15.52 -51.17 -10.17
CA LEU A 240 -16.74 -51.56 -9.45
C LEU A 240 -17.78 -52.20 -10.40
N ASP A 241 -18.01 -51.59 -11.56
CA ASP A 241 -18.91 -52.13 -12.58
C ASP A 241 -18.50 -53.53 -13.05
N ASN A 242 -17.20 -53.77 -13.20
CA ASN A 242 -16.69 -55.07 -13.58
C ASN A 242 -16.85 -56.09 -12.45
N TRP A 243 -16.60 -55.70 -11.20
CA TRP A 243 -16.83 -56.57 -10.04
C TRP A 243 -18.29 -56.94 -9.87
N ASP A 244 -19.21 -56.01 -10.08
CA ASP A 244 -20.65 -56.27 -10.03
C ASP A 244 -21.07 -57.30 -11.09
N LYS A 245 -20.56 -57.15 -12.32
CA LYS A 245 -20.78 -58.13 -13.41
C LYS A 245 -20.19 -59.51 -13.09
N GLU A 246 -18.97 -59.56 -12.57
CA GLU A 246 -18.31 -60.82 -12.19
C GLU A 246 -19.07 -61.52 -11.06
N LEU A 247 -19.48 -60.78 -10.03
CA LEU A 247 -20.23 -61.30 -8.89
C LEU A 247 -21.61 -61.82 -9.32
N LEU A 248 -22.31 -61.07 -10.17
CA LEU A 248 -23.60 -61.50 -10.73
C LEU A 248 -23.45 -62.78 -11.56
N SER A 249 -22.40 -62.89 -12.37
CA SER A 249 -22.10 -64.10 -13.16
C SER A 249 -21.83 -65.29 -12.24
N ALA A 250 -20.93 -65.13 -11.26
CA ALA A 250 -20.58 -66.19 -10.31
C ALA A 250 -21.80 -66.66 -9.49
N TYR A 251 -22.64 -65.72 -9.04
CA TYR A 251 -23.89 -66.05 -8.34
C TYR A 251 -24.86 -66.82 -9.26
N THR A 252 -25.02 -66.39 -10.50
CA THR A 252 -25.90 -67.06 -11.48
C THR A 252 -25.42 -68.49 -11.77
N GLU A 253 -24.12 -68.67 -11.96
CA GLU A 253 -23.50 -70.00 -12.16
C GLU A 253 -23.65 -70.89 -10.93
N PHE A 254 -23.42 -70.36 -9.73
CA PHE A 254 -23.61 -71.08 -8.47
C PHE A 254 -25.04 -71.57 -8.32
N MET A 255 -26.03 -70.69 -8.54
CA MET A 255 -27.44 -71.04 -8.47
C MET A 255 -27.83 -72.09 -9.51
N ALA A 256 -27.26 -72.03 -10.71
CA ALA A 256 -27.45 -73.05 -11.75
C ALA A 256 -26.89 -74.42 -11.32
N LYS A 257 -25.69 -74.46 -10.74
CA LYS A 257 -25.07 -75.70 -10.22
C LYS A 257 -25.88 -76.31 -9.07
N ILE A 258 -26.35 -75.49 -8.12
CA ILE A 258 -27.20 -75.97 -7.01
C ILE A 258 -28.50 -76.58 -7.55
N LYS A 259 -29.13 -75.93 -8.55
CA LYS A 259 -30.36 -76.43 -9.16
C LYS A 259 -30.12 -77.76 -9.91
N LEU A 260 -29.01 -77.89 -10.63
CA LEU A 260 -28.62 -79.14 -11.28
C LEU A 260 -28.39 -80.25 -10.25
N PHE A 261 -27.60 -79.99 -9.21
CA PHE A 261 -27.36 -80.95 -8.12
C PHE A 261 -28.67 -81.44 -7.48
N GLN A 262 -29.62 -80.53 -7.20
CA GLN A 262 -30.94 -80.90 -6.67
C GLN A 262 -31.70 -81.81 -7.63
N SER A 263 -31.72 -81.47 -8.93
CA SER A 263 -32.38 -82.27 -9.95
C SER A 263 -31.74 -83.66 -10.12
N ASP A 264 -30.42 -83.72 -10.11
CA ASP A 264 -29.67 -84.97 -10.26
C ASP A 264 -29.88 -85.85 -9.02
N ALA A 265 -29.78 -85.28 -7.82
CA ALA A 265 -30.04 -86.01 -6.58
C ALA A 265 -31.49 -86.54 -6.49
N GLU A 266 -32.48 -85.76 -6.93
CA GLU A 266 -33.89 -86.20 -6.99
C GLU A 266 -34.05 -87.36 -7.99
N ASN A 267 -33.44 -87.26 -9.17
CA ASN A 267 -33.49 -88.30 -10.19
C ASN A 267 -32.79 -89.59 -9.74
N GLU A 268 -31.60 -89.48 -9.15
CA GLU A 268 -30.84 -90.62 -8.61
C GLU A 268 -31.61 -91.28 -7.46
N PHE A 269 -32.17 -90.49 -6.53
CA PHE A 269 -32.98 -91.00 -5.44
C PHE A 269 -34.21 -91.74 -5.95
N ASN A 270 -34.95 -91.16 -6.90
CA ASN A 270 -36.14 -91.80 -7.47
C ASN A 270 -35.78 -93.10 -8.22
N THR A 271 -34.66 -93.10 -8.96
CA THR A 271 -34.18 -94.29 -9.68
C THR A 271 -33.77 -95.39 -8.70
N TRP A 272 -33.01 -95.05 -7.66
CA TRP A 272 -32.65 -95.96 -6.59
C TRP A 272 -33.90 -96.50 -5.88
N PHE A 273 -34.84 -95.62 -5.53
CA PHE A 273 -36.07 -95.98 -4.83
C PHE A 273 -36.93 -96.98 -5.62
N GLU A 274 -37.14 -96.75 -6.93
CA GLU A 274 -37.86 -97.71 -7.78
C GLU A 274 -37.09 -99.04 -7.91
N SER A 275 -35.76 -99.01 -8.02
CA SER A 275 -34.95 -100.25 -8.05
C SER A 275 -35.08 -101.08 -6.77
N ILE A 276 -35.16 -100.42 -5.60
CA ILE A 276 -35.31 -101.10 -4.31
C ILE A 276 -36.71 -101.65 -4.13
N LYS A 277 -37.73 -100.92 -4.58
CA LYS A 277 -39.14 -101.32 -4.54
C LYS A 277 -39.39 -102.62 -5.33
N ASP A 278 -38.76 -102.78 -6.50
CA ASP A 278 -38.83 -104.03 -7.28
C ASP A 278 -38.14 -105.20 -6.56
N LYS A 279 -37.03 -104.95 -5.86
CA LYS A 279 -36.24 -105.99 -5.17
C LYS A 279 -36.83 -106.45 -3.83
N LEU A 280 -37.55 -105.58 -3.11
CA LEU A 280 -38.23 -105.93 -1.84
C LEU A 280 -39.47 -106.81 -2.05
N GLY A 281 -39.94 -106.96 -3.28
CA GLY A 281 -41.09 -107.83 -3.61
C GLY A 281 -40.79 -109.33 -3.60
N GLU A 282 -39.52 -109.77 -3.68
CA GLU A 282 -39.20 -111.17 -4.00
C GLU A 282 -38.29 -111.93 -3.01
N ASP A 283 -37.39 -111.33 -2.23
CA ASP A 283 -36.63 -112.04 -1.17
C ASP A 283 -36.05 -111.12 -0.08
N ILE A 284 -36.37 -111.39 1.20
CA ILE A 284 -36.47 -110.37 2.25
C ILE A 284 -35.19 -110.17 3.08
N ALA A 285 -34.28 -111.14 3.20
CA ALA A 285 -33.21 -111.05 4.24
C ALA A 285 -31.80 -110.73 3.71
N GLY A 286 -31.32 -111.42 2.66
CA GLY A 286 -29.97 -111.21 2.12
C GLY A 286 -29.82 -109.94 1.28
N SER A 287 -30.90 -109.57 0.59
CA SER A 287 -30.99 -108.36 -0.24
C SER A 287 -30.90 -107.09 0.61
N LEU A 288 -31.49 -107.10 1.81
CA LEU A 288 -31.51 -105.96 2.72
C LEU A 288 -30.12 -105.57 3.25
N GLN A 289 -29.22 -106.53 3.48
CA GLN A 289 -27.88 -106.22 4.02
C GLN A 289 -26.93 -105.65 2.96
N LEU A 290 -26.95 -106.18 1.73
CA LEU A 290 -26.21 -105.61 0.60
C LEU A 290 -26.69 -104.19 0.26
N GLN A 291 -27.99 -103.92 0.38
CA GLN A 291 -28.57 -102.60 0.15
C GLN A 291 -28.19 -101.57 1.22
N ILE A 292 -28.05 -101.98 2.49
CA ILE A 292 -27.56 -101.07 3.54
C ILE A 292 -26.11 -100.67 3.27
N GLU A 293 -25.28 -101.60 2.78
CA GLU A 293 -23.89 -101.30 2.41
C GLU A 293 -23.80 -100.39 1.17
N GLU A 294 -24.62 -100.62 0.14
CA GLU A 294 -24.70 -99.73 -1.04
C GLU A 294 -25.24 -98.33 -0.69
N LEU A 295 -26.27 -98.24 0.16
CA LEU A 295 -26.83 -96.96 0.61
C LEU A 295 -25.82 -96.19 1.48
N ALA A 296 -25.09 -96.88 2.35
CA ALA A 296 -24.02 -96.27 3.13
C ALA A 296 -22.88 -95.75 2.23
N ALA A 297 -22.54 -96.48 1.16
CA ALA A 297 -21.56 -96.03 0.18
C ALA A 297 -22.04 -94.79 -0.60
N ALA A 298 -23.29 -94.78 -1.07
CA ALA A 298 -23.88 -93.63 -1.73
C ALA A 298 -23.94 -92.39 -0.81
N MET A 299 -24.30 -92.58 0.47
CA MET A 299 -24.35 -91.48 1.43
C MET A 299 -22.96 -90.91 1.75
N GLN A 300 -21.90 -91.75 1.73
CA GLN A 300 -20.52 -91.30 1.83
C GLN A 300 -20.08 -90.52 0.58
N GLU A 301 -20.49 -90.94 -0.61
CA GLU A 301 -20.16 -90.22 -1.84
C GLU A 301 -20.86 -88.85 -1.90
N VAL A 302 -22.15 -88.79 -1.53
CA VAL A 302 -22.88 -87.51 -1.41
C VAL A 302 -22.22 -86.60 -0.36
N LYS A 303 -21.78 -87.15 0.78
CA LYS A 303 -21.05 -86.38 1.80
C LYS A 303 -19.73 -85.85 1.25
N LYS A 304 -19.01 -86.66 0.48
CA LYS A 304 -17.72 -86.29 -0.13
C LYS A 304 -17.90 -85.20 -1.19
N GLN A 305 -18.96 -85.26 -1.99
CA GLN A 305 -19.32 -84.21 -2.94
C GLN A 305 -19.72 -82.91 -2.22
N ALA A 306 -20.47 -82.99 -1.13
CA ALA A 306 -20.82 -81.83 -0.31
C ALA A 306 -19.57 -81.17 0.33
N GLU A 307 -18.62 -81.97 0.83
CA GLU A 307 -17.35 -81.49 1.36
C GLU A 307 -16.46 -80.85 0.28
N ALA A 308 -16.44 -81.41 -0.94
CA ALA A 308 -15.72 -80.83 -2.08
C ALA A 308 -16.31 -79.47 -2.51
N GLY A 309 -17.64 -79.37 -2.63
CA GLY A 309 -18.31 -78.09 -2.94
C GLY A 309 -18.09 -77.02 -1.85
N THR A 310 -18.04 -77.43 -0.58
CA THR A 310 -17.71 -76.53 0.54
C THR A 310 -16.27 -76.02 0.46
N LYS A 311 -15.33 -76.86 0.00
CA LYS A 311 -13.93 -76.49 -0.20
C LYS A 311 -13.76 -75.50 -1.35
N GLU A 312 -14.38 -75.74 -2.50
CA GLU A 312 -14.36 -74.81 -3.64
C GLU A 312 -14.94 -73.44 -3.27
N THR A 313 -16.02 -73.42 -2.48
CA THR A 313 -16.63 -72.18 -1.99
C THR A 313 -15.69 -71.40 -1.06
N LYS A 314 -14.97 -72.10 -0.16
CA LYS A 314 -13.97 -71.47 0.71
C LYS A 314 -12.78 -70.90 -0.06
N GLU A 315 -12.32 -71.59 -1.09
CA GLU A 315 -11.21 -71.13 -1.94
C GLU A 315 -11.61 -69.90 -2.77
N ALA A 316 -12.85 -69.85 -3.29
CA ALA A 316 -13.39 -68.69 -3.98
C ALA A 316 -13.52 -67.46 -3.05
N ILE A 317 -13.97 -67.65 -1.80
CA ILE A 317 -14.04 -66.58 -0.80
C ILE A 317 -12.64 -66.06 -0.44
N ALA A 318 -11.65 -66.95 -0.28
CA ALA A 318 -10.27 -66.55 -0.01
C ALA A 318 -9.65 -65.78 -1.19
N ALA A 319 -9.95 -66.17 -2.44
CA ALA A 319 -9.49 -65.45 -3.62
C ALA A 319 -10.12 -64.05 -3.74
N LEU A 320 -11.39 -63.88 -3.36
CA LEU A 320 -12.06 -62.58 -3.27
C LEU A 320 -11.42 -61.68 -2.20
N ASP A 321 -11.10 -62.22 -1.02
CA ASP A 321 -10.42 -61.48 0.07
C ASP A 321 -9.03 -60.99 -0.34
N GLU A 322 -8.26 -61.80 -1.08
CA GLU A 322 -6.98 -61.37 -1.64
C GLU A 322 -7.12 -60.30 -2.73
N ARG A 323 -8.16 -60.36 -3.57
CA ARG A 323 -8.44 -59.33 -4.59
C ARG A 323 -8.80 -58.00 -3.92
N LEU A 324 -9.58 -58.03 -2.84
CA LEU A 324 -9.90 -56.86 -2.02
C LEU A 324 -8.62 -56.20 -1.47
N LYS A 325 -7.74 -57.00 -0.83
CA LYS A 325 -6.46 -56.53 -0.27
C LYS A 325 -5.48 -55.97 -1.32
N ARG A 326 -5.49 -56.50 -2.55
CA ARG A 326 -4.66 -55.97 -3.64
C ARG A 326 -5.18 -54.62 -4.16
N VAL A 327 -6.49 -54.39 -4.12
CA VAL A 327 -7.06 -53.08 -4.44
C VAL A 327 -6.76 -52.07 -3.35
N GLU A 328 -6.89 -52.44 -2.08
CA GLU A 328 -6.50 -51.57 -0.95
C GLU A 328 -5.03 -51.11 -1.06
N ASN A 329 -4.12 -52.04 -1.36
CA ASN A 329 -2.68 -51.73 -1.46
C ASN A 329 -2.25 -51.08 -2.80
N GLY A 330 -2.91 -51.40 -3.92
CA GLY A 330 -2.59 -50.84 -5.24
C GLY A 330 -3.11 -49.42 -5.44
N TRP A 331 -4.13 -49.02 -4.69
CA TRP A 331 -4.72 -47.69 -4.74
C TRP A 331 -4.25 -46.76 -3.62
N GLY A 332 -3.47 -47.28 -2.65
CA GLY A 332 -2.88 -46.50 -1.57
C GLY A 332 -3.89 -45.85 -0.61
N ILE A 333 -5.09 -46.43 -0.48
CA ILE A 333 -6.17 -45.86 0.33
C ILE A 333 -5.99 -46.28 1.80
N ASP A 334 -5.44 -45.39 2.62
CA ASP A 334 -5.53 -45.49 4.08
C ASP A 334 -6.82 -44.78 4.53
N TYR A 335 -7.82 -45.56 4.96
CA TYR A 335 -9.11 -45.08 5.42
C TYR A 335 -9.04 -44.02 6.54
N LYS A 336 -7.94 -43.96 7.31
CA LYS A 336 -7.74 -42.93 8.34
C LYS A 336 -7.19 -41.62 7.79
N HIS A 337 -6.49 -41.68 6.67
CA HIS A 337 -5.84 -40.53 6.03
C HIS A 337 -6.76 -39.85 5.01
N ASP A 338 -7.39 -40.65 4.14
CA ASP A 338 -8.16 -40.13 3.00
C ASP A 338 -9.54 -39.61 3.41
N ALA A 339 -10.13 -40.12 4.50
CA ALA A 339 -11.35 -39.56 5.08
C ALA A 339 -11.11 -38.13 5.64
N VAL A 340 -9.92 -37.85 6.15
CA VAL A 340 -9.54 -36.52 6.67
C VAL A 340 -9.25 -35.57 5.52
N LEU A 341 -8.54 -36.01 4.48
CA LEU A 341 -8.34 -35.22 3.25
C LEU A 341 -9.66 -34.91 2.55
N GLY A 342 -10.57 -35.88 2.42
CA GLY A 342 -11.91 -35.67 1.86
C GLY A 342 -12.74 -34.62 2.62
N LEU A 343 -12.70 -34.64 3.96
CA LEU A 343 -13.33 -33.61 4.80
C LEU A 343 -12.68 -32.23 4.63
N CYS A 344 -11.35 -32.17 4.50
CA CYS A 344 -10.61 -30.92 4.24
C CYS A 344 -10.93 -30.33 2.86
N TYR A 345 -11.03 -31.15 1.81
CA TYR A 345 -11.41 -30.71 0.47
C TYR A 345 -12.87 -30.28 0.37
N MET A 346 -13.81 -30.97 1.02
CA MET A 346 -15.19 -30.50 1.11
C MET A 346 -15.31 -29.16 1.86
N GLY A 347 -14.51 -28.95 2.91
CA GLY A 347 -14.43 -27.67 3.62
C GLY A 347 -13.90 -26.53 2.73
N ALA A 348 -12.86 -26.78 1.94
CA ALA A 348 -12.32 -25.81 0.99
C ALA A 348 -13.30 -25.49 -0.15
N ALA A 349 -14.00 -26.49 -0.69
CA ALA A 349 -15.02 -26.31 -1.72
C ALA A 349 -16.23 -25.49 -1.21
N TYR A 350 -16.71 -25.80 0.00
CA TYR A 350 -17.80 -25.06 0.66
C TYR A 350 -17.44 -23.58 0.88
N MET A 351 -16.24 -23.30 1.38
CA MET A 351 -15.75 -21.94 1.58
C MET A 351 -15.61 -21.17 0.26
N SER A 352 -15.23 -21.84 -0.83
CA SER A 352 -15.08 -21.20 -2.14
C SER A 352 -16.42 -20.86 -2.83
N GLN A 353 -17.49 -21.57 -2.48
CA GLN A 353 -18.83 -21.38 -3.06
C GLN A 353 -19.73 -20.44 -2.24
N HIS A 354 -19.48 -20.24 -0.94
CA HIS A 354 -20.43 -19.57 -0.04
C HIS A 354 -19.90 -18.28 0.64
N TYR A 355 -18.63 -17.91 0.43
CA TYR A 355 -18.06 -16.67 0.98
C TYR A 355 -17.34 -15.85 -0.10
N GLU A 356 -17.42 -14.52 -0.02
CA GLU A 356 -16.62 -13.61 -0.84
C GLU A 356 -15.12 -13.78 -0.52
N ARG A 357 -14.26 -13.77 -1.55
CA ARG A 357 -12.80 -13.94 -1.42
C ARG A 357 -12.16 -12.73 -0.73
N THR A 358 -12.15 -12.73 0.59
CA THR A 358 -11.43 -11.76 1.43
C THR A 358 -10.05 -12.31 1.85
N VAL A 359 -9.16 -11.45 2.35
CA VAL A 359 -7.83 -11.84 2.86
C VAL A 359 -7.94 -12.92 3.96
N GLU A 360 -8.96 -12.85 4.81
CA GLU A 360 -9.20 -13.83 5.87
C GLU A 360 -9.61 -15.20 5.32
N THR A 361 -10.44 -15.24 4.27
CA THR A 361 -10.80 -16.50 3.59
C THR A 361 -9.60 -17.11 2.83
N ALA A 362 -8.69 -16.29 2.32
CA ALA A 362 -7.46 -16.77 1.67
C ALA A 362 -6.48 -17.40 2.69
N VAL A 363 -6.35 -16.83 3.89
CA VAL A 363 -5.55 -17.39 4.99
C VAL A 363 -6.14 -18.72 5.48
N LEU A 364 -7.46 -18.82 5.59
CA LEU A 364 -8.15 -20.08 5.91
C LEU A 364 -7.94 -21.14 4.82
N GLY A 365 -8.03 -20.77 3.55
CA GLY A 365 -7.74 -21.66 2.41
C GLY A 365 -6.29 -22.18 2.44
N ALA A 366 -5.31 -21.31 2.70
CA ALA A 366 -3.91 -21.69 2.84
C ALA A 366 -3.66 -22.61 4.04
N THR A 367 -4.41 -22.43 5.13
CA THR A 367 -4.32 -23.29 6.32
C THR A 367 -4.87 -24.69 6.03
N TYR A 368 -5.97 -24.81 5.27
CA TYR A 368 -6.50 -26.09 4.82
C TYR A 368 -5.56 -26.80 3.84
N VAL A 369 -5.00 -26.09 2.86
CA VAL A 369 -4.00 -26.64 1.92
C VAL A 369 -2.71 -27.06 2.65
N GLY A 370 -2.27 -26.28 3.64
CA GLY A 370 -1.11 -26.61 4.49
C GLY A 370 -1.33 -27.85 5.34
N ASN A 371 -2.53 -28.02 5.92
CA ASN A 371 -2.90 -29.24 6.64
C ASN A 371 -3.01 -30.46 5.72
N SER A 372 -3.54 -30.30 4.50
CA SER A 372 -3.53 -31.36 3.48
C SER A 372 -2.12 -31.75 3.04
N TYR A 373 -1.20 -30.79 2.93
CA TYR A 373 0.21 -31.07 2.62
C TYR A 373 0.91 -31.79 3.77
N LEU A 374 0.70 -31.36 5.02
CA LEU A 374 1.26 -32.02 6.20
C LEU A 374 0.74 -33.45 6.38
N ALA A 375 -0.54 -33.69 6.11
CA ALA A 375 -1.09 -35.03 6.03
C ALA A 375 -0.38 -35.83 4.92
N ASN A 376 -0.31 -35.34 3.69
CA ASN A 376 0.27 -36.10 2.58
C ASN A 376 1.79 -36.37 2.72
N THR A 377 2.48 -35.74 3.70
CA THR A 377 3.94 -35.83 3.90
C THR A 377 4.34 -36.59 5.19
N PHE A 378 3.42 -36.81 6.14
CA PHE A 378 3.65 -37.50 7.42
C PHE A 378 2.54 -38.49 7.72
#